data_AF-S2DVS9-F1
#
_entry.id   AF-S2DVS9-F1
#
_cell.length_a   1.000
_cell.length_b   1.000
_cell.length_c   1.000
_cell.angle_alpha   90.00
_cell.angle_beta   90.00
_cell.angle_gamma   90.00
#
_symmetry.space_group_name_H-M   'P 1'
#
loop_
_entity.id
_entity.type
_entity.pdbx_description
1 polymer ?
#
loop_
_entity_poly.entity_id
_entity_poly.type
_entity_poly.pdbx_seq_one_letter_code
_entity_poly.pdbx_strand_id
1 'polypeptide(L)'
;MYLFDDHLHNFAVWTAARASQRNFTTLVNIKVAIEKTELRDFVNGFPKSLTQSNFDLFHRATALKLISELKELTDKKVTYGRVAKIISIYLKTSVIIPLKGEGQVCELIHPPIDSILLKTIYKETKDSFYKDVKWTELDFDNYWKLVSHLRSKFGFFNWKLESHWKAG
;
A
#
# COMPACT_ATOMS: atom_id res chain seq x y z
N MET A 1 18.18 -17.75 15.11
CA MET A 1 18.08 -16.74 16.18
C MET A 1 17.07 -15.71 15.72
N TYR A 2 16.10 -15.34 16.56
CA TYR A 2 15.06 -14.39 16.21
C TYR A 2 15.56 -12.98 16.51
N LEU A 3 15.54 -12.08 15.54
CA LEU A 3 16.06 -10.71 15.66
C LEU A 3 14.95 -9.66 15.67
N PHE A 4 15.28 -8.41 16.02
CA PHE A 4 14.33 -7.29 16.00
C PHE A 4 13.67 -7.13 14.63
N ASP A 5 14.43 -7.30 13.55
CA ASP A 5 13.91 -7.22 12.17
C ASP A 5 12.88 -8.32 11.89
N ASP A 6 13.01 -9.50 12.50
CA ASP A 6 11.99 -10.55 12.42
C ASP A 6 10.70 -10.13 13.15
N HIS A 7 10.78 -9.44 14.30
CA HIS A 7 9.61 -8.91 15.02
C HIS A 7 8.89 -7.88 14.16
N LEU A 8 9.63 -6.92 13.63
CA LEU A 8 9.08 -5.85 12.79
C LEU A 8 8.44 -6.42 11.52
N HIS A 9 9.14 -7.34 10.84
CA HIS A 9 8.63 -8.00 9.64
C HIS A 9 7.32 -8.76 9.91
N ASN A 10 7.30 -9.63 10.92
CA ASN A 10 6.09 -10.41 11.26
C ASN A 10 4.92 -9.50 11.66
N PHE A 11 5.18 -8.41 12.38
CA PHE A 11 4.13 -7.44 12.74
C PHE A 11 3.63 -6.65 11.53
N ALA A 12 4.52 -6.25 10.60
CA ALA A 12 4.15 -5.61 9.34
C ALA A 12 3.30 -6.54 8.45
N VAL A 13 3.64 -7.83 8.36
CA VAL A 13 2.83 -8.84 7.66
C VAL A 13 1.45 -8.97 8.30
N TRP A 14 1.39 -9.10 9.64
CA TRP A 14 0.13 -9.24 10.35
C TRP A 14 -0.78 -8.02 10.15
N THR A 15 -0.24 -6.80 10.28
CA THR A 15 -1.02 -5.56 10.07
C THR A 15 -1.52 -5.45 8.62
N ALA A 16 -0.68 -5.72 7.63
CA ALA A 16 -1.05 -5.69 6.21
C ALA A 16 -2.14 -6.72 5.88
N ALA A 17 -2.05 -7.92 6.45
CA ALA A 17 -3.06 -8.95 6.30
C ALA A 17 -4.40 -8.51 6.89
N ARG A 18 -4.42 -8.01 8.13
CA ARG A 18 -5.65 -7.56 8.81
C ARG A 18 -6.33 -6.41 8.08
N ALA A 19 -5.56 -5.49 7.50
CA ALA A 19 -6.09 -4.34 6.77
C ALA A 19 -6.74 -4.70 5.40
N SER A 20 -6.40 -5.86 4.84
CA SER A 20 -6.75 -6.24 3.46
C SER A 20 -7.62 -7.50 3.33
N GLN A 21 -7.66 -8.36 4.36
CA GLN A 21 -8.27 -9.70 4.30
C GLN A 21 -9.80 -9.74 4.08
N ARG A 22 -10.54 -8.66 4.37
CA ARG A 22 -12.01 -8.68 4.38
C ARG A 22 -12.55 -9.10 2.99
N ASN A 23 -13.29 -10.21 2.98
CA ASN A 23 -13.86 -10.85 1.79
C ASN A 23 -12.81 -11.06 0.67
N PHE A 24 -11.60 -11.48 1.04
CA PHE A 24 -10.49 -11.61 0.09
C PHE A 24 -9.68 -12.88 0.27
N THR A 25 -8.80 -12.94 1.25
CA THR A 25 -7.94 -14.10 1.45
C THR A 25 -7.50 -14.19 2.92
N THR A 26 -6.74 -15.21 3.26
CA THR A 26 -6.29 -15.47 4.63
C THR A 26 -4.99 -14.73 4.95
N LEU A 27 -4.71 -14.58 6.24
CA LEU A 27 -3.40 -14.09 6.71
C LEU A 27 -2.26 -14.97 6.20
N VAL A 28 -2.44 -16.29 6.20
CA VAL A 28 -1.42 -17.25 5.75
C VAL A 28 -1.06 -17.00 4.29
N ASN A 29 -2.06 -16.81 3.42
CA ASN A 29 -1.84 -16.54 2.00
C ASN A 29 -1.11 -15.20 1.77
N ILE A 30 -1.51 -14.16 2.50
CA ILE A 30 -0.84 -12.84 2.41
C ILE A 30 0.60 -12.94 2.89
N LYS A 31 0.87 -13.66 3.98
CA LYS A 31 2.23 -13.91 4.45
C LYS A 31 3.05 -14.59 3.36
N VAL A 32 2.59 -15.74 2.85
CA VAL A 32 3.31 -16.49 1.80
C VAL A 32 3.59 -15.61 0.58
N ALA A 33 2.64 -14.77 0.17
CA ALA A 33 2.83 -13.85 -0.95
C ALA A 33 3.87 -12.75 -0.64
N ILE A 34 3.84 -12.13 0.55
CA ILE A 34 4.83 -11.11 0.95
C ILE A 34 6.25 -11.69 1.01
N GLU A 35 6.42 -12.89 1.56
CA GLU A 35 7.73 -13.55 1.69
C GLU A 35 8.37 -13.87 0.33
N LYS A 36 7.56 -13.93 -0.73
CA LYS A 36 8.05 -14.09 -2.10
C LYS A 36 8.36 -12.77 -2.80
N THR A 37 8.23 -11.63 -2.12
CA THR A 37 8.47 -10.30 -2.70
C THR A 37 9.67 -9.59 -2.10
N GLU A 38 10.08 -8.51 -2.74
CA GLU A 38 11.22 -7.68 -2.36
C GLU A 38 10.88 -6.71 -1.21
N LEU A 39 9.70 -6.82 -0.60
CA LEU A 39 9.26 -5.93 0.49
C LEU A 39 10.21 -5.98 1.69
N ARG A 40 10.67 -7.18 2.07
CA ARG A 40 11.58 -7.34 3.20
C ARG A 40 12.96 -6.77 2.88
N ASP A 41 13.48 -7.07 1.68
CA ASP A 41 14.77 -6.56 1.23
C ASP A 41 14.77 -5.03 1.10
N PHE A 42 13.67 -4.46 0.62
CA PHE A 42 13.49 -3.01 0.54
C PHE A 42 13.59 -2.36 1.92
N VAL A 43 12.94 -2.92 2.95
CA VAL A 43 13.03 -2.39 4.33
C VAL A 43 14.45 -2.45 4.87
N ASN A 44 15.17 -3.53 4.56
CA ASN A 44 16.53 -3.75 5.07
C ASN A 44 17.60 -2.90 4.36
N GLY A 45 17.29 -2.30 3.19
CA GLY A 45 18.33 -1.69 2.37
C GLY A 45 17.84 -0.78 1.24
N PHE A 46 16.81 0.04 1.47
CA PHE A 46 16.38 1.01 0.45
C PHE A 46 17.51 2.02 0.12
N PRO A 47 17.67 2.43 -1.15
CA PRO A 47 18.74 3.33 -1.57
C PRO A 47 18.69 4.69 -0.87
N LYS A 48 19.87 5.27 -0.58
CA LYS A 48 19.99 6.63 0.00
C LYS A 48 19.36 7.72 -0.86
N SER A 49 19.38 7.56 -2.18
CA SER A 49 18.85 8.52 -3.16
C SER A 49 17.66 7.91 -3.92
N LEU A 50 16.59 7.58 -3.19
CA LEU A 50 15.38 7.04 -3.78
C LEU A 50 14.54 8.17 -4.39
N THR A 51 14.18 8.04 -5.68
CA THR A 51 13.32 9.01 -6.37
C THR A 51 11.88 8.50 -6.45
N GLN A 52 10.91 9.39 -6.72
CA GLN A 52 9.52 8.98 -6.95
C GLN A 52 9.40 7.97 -8.10
N SER A 53 10.16 8.16 -9.18
CA SER A 53 10.13 7.24 -10.33
C SER A 53 10.64 5.84 -9.95
N ASN A 54 11.75 5.77 -9.20
CA ASN A 54 12.30 4.49 -8.75
C ASN A 54 11.38 3.78 -7.75
N PHE A 55 10.75 4.53 -6.84
CA PHE A 55 9.76 3.97 -5.92
C PHE A 55 8.50 3.49 -6.66
N ASP A 56 8.00 4.25 -7.65
CA ASP A 56 6.85 3.84 -8.46
C ASP A 56 7.16 2.55 -9.24
N LEU A 57 8.38 2.40 -9.77
CA LEU A 57 8.83 1.16 -10.43
C LEU A 57 8.88 -0.02 -9.46
N PHE A 58 9.46 0.18 -8.27
CA PHE A 58 9.46 -0.83 -7.21
C PHE A 58 8.03 -1.25 -6.85
N HIS A 59 7.15 -0.28 -6.56
CA HIS A 59 5.75 -0.55 -6.22
C HIS A 59 5.03 -1.33 -7.33
N ARG A 60 5.25 -1.00 -8.61
CA ARG A 60 4.69 -1.74 -9.74
C ARG A 60 5.18 -3.18 -9.77
N ALA A 61 6.48 -3.41 -9.70
CA ALA A 61 7.08 -4.73 -9.74
C ALA A 61 6.58 -5.60 -8.57
N THR A 62 6.65 -5.07 -7.35
CA THR A 62 6.17 -5.75 -6.14
C THR A 62 4.68 -6.05 -6.21
N ALA A 63 3.85 -5.11 -6.71
CA ALA A 63 2.42 -5.34 -6.85
C ALA A 63 2.10 -6.44 -7.87
N LEU A 64 2.76 -6.45 -9.03
CA LEU A 64 2.55 -7.50 -10.03
C LEU A 64 2.96 -8.88 -9.50
N LYS A 65 4.06 -8.95 -8.74
CA LYS A 65 4.50 -10.18 -8.08
C LYS A 65 3.50 -10.67 -7.04
N LEU A 66 3.05 -9.78 -6.13
CA LEU A 66 2.01 -10.09 -5.15
C LEU A 66 0.70 -10.55 -5.81
N ILE A 67 0.30 -9.92 -6.91
CA ILE A 67 -0.89 -10.34 -7.68
C ILE A 67 -0.70 -11.77 -8.19
N SER A 68 0.44 -12.08 -8.80
CA SER A 68 0.75 -13.42 -9.30
C SER A 68 0.69 -14.45 -8.18
N GLU A 69 1.36 -14.20 -7.06
CA GLU A 69 1.41 -15.15 -5.94
C GLU A 69 0.04 -15.35 -5.27
N LEU A 70 -0.73 -14.27 -5.08
CA LEU A 70 -2.04 -14.38 -4.44
C LEU A 70 -3.06 -15.12 -5.33
N LYS A 71 -2.97 -15.00 -6.66
CA LYS A 71 -3.86 -15.71 -7.59
C LYS A 71 -3.71 -17.23 -7.46
N GLU A 72 -2.52 -17.72 -7.20
CA GLU A 72 -2.27 -19.16 -6.99
C GLU A 72 -2.75 -19.64 -5.61
N LEU A 73 -2.93 -18.73 -4.65
CA LEU A 73 -3.25 -19.05 -3.26
C LEU A 73 -4.72 -18.86 -2.90
N THR A 74 -5.52 -18.22 -3.76
CA THR A 74 -6.90 -17.84 -3.42
C THR A 74 -7.85 -17.91 -4.62
N ASP A 75 -9.08 -18.34 -4.38
CA ASP A 75 -10.17 -18.38 -5.36
C ASP A 75 -10.82 -16.99 -5.60
N LYS A 76 -10.48 -16.00 -4.78
CA LYS A 76 -11.06 -14.65 -4.86
C LYS A 76 -10.33 -13.79 -5.89
N LYS A 77 -11.06 -12.83 -6.45
CA LYS A 77 -10.50 -11.82 -7.35
C LYS A 77 -9.40 -11.01 -6.63
N VAL A 78 -8.17 -11.16 -7.12
CA VAL A 78 -7.02 -10.35 -6.73
C VAL A 78 -6.97 -9.11 -7.61
N THR A 79 -6.98 -7.92 -7.00
CA THR A 79 -6.97 -6.63 -7.70
C THR A 79 -5.76 -5.80 -7.29
N TYR A 80 -5.38 -4.85 -8.13
CA TYR A 80 -4.23 -3.99 -7.88
C TYR A 80 -4.45 -3.14 -6.62
N GLY A 81 -5.65 -2.58 -6.44
CA GLY A 81 -5.94 -1.80 -5.23
C GLY A 81 -5.83 -2.60 -3.92
N ARG A 82 -6.18 -3.90 -3.93
CA ARG A 82 -5.97 -4.79 -2.76
C ARG A 82 -4.49 -4.98 -2.45
N VAL A 83 -3.71 -5.27 -3.49
CA VAL A 83 -2.27 -5.50 -3.35
C VAL A 83 -1.51 -4.22 -2.99
N ALA A 84 -1.86 -3.09 -3.60
CA ALA A 84 -1.31 -1.79 -3.25
C ALA A 84 -1.55 -1.45 -1.76
N LYS A 85 -2.74 -1.78 -1.23
CA LYS A 85 -3.02 -1.61 0.20
C LYS A 85 -2.13 -2.49 1.08
N ILE A 86 -1.85 -3.73 0.68
CA ILE A 86 -0.92 -4.62 1.39
C ILE A 86 0.48 -3.97 1.45
N ILE A 87 1.00 -3.50 0.32
CA ILE A 87 2.30 -2.83 0.23
C ILE A 87 2.34 -1.60 1.13
N SER A 88 1.35 -0.70 1.00
CA SER A 88 1.28 0.54 1.79
C SER A 88 1.23 0.28 3.30
N ILE A 89 0.43 -0.68 3.76
CA ILE A 89 0.36 -1.00 5.19
C ILE A 89 1.66 -1.65 5.67
N TYR A 90 2.23 -2.57 4.89
CA TYR A 90 3.50 -3.20 5.23
C TYR A 90 4.62 -2.15 5.39
N LEU A 91 4.77 -1.25 4.41
CA LEU A 91 5.79 -0.20 4.44
C LEU A 91 5.50 0.90 5.47
N LYS A 92 4.23 1.17 5.76
CA LYS A 92 3.87 2.06 6.87
C LYS A 92 4.36 1.52 8.20
N THR A 93 4.10 0.24 8.45
CA THR A 93 4.49 -0.42 9.70
C THR A 93 6.01 -0.59 9.81
N SER A 94 6.69 -0.92 8.71
CA SER A 94 8.12 -1.26 8.73
C SER A 94 9.07 -0.12 8.41
N VAL A 95 8.60 0.99 7.80
CA VAL A 95 9.43 2.14 7.41
C VAL A 95 8.90 3.43 8.02
N ILE A 96 7.67 3.83 7.70
CA ILE A 96 7.16 5.15 8.09
C ILE A 96 7.10 5.31 9.60
N ILE A 97 6.49 4.37 10.32
CA ILE A 97 6.34 4.45 11.78
C ILE A 97 7.71 4.41 12.49
N PRO A 98 8.62 3.46 12.19
CA PRO A 98 9.95 3.43 12.80
C PRO A 98 10.78 4.71 12.53
N LEU A 99 10.65 5.29 11.34
CA LEU A 99 11.32 6.53 10.98
C LEU A 99 10.55 7.79 11.39
N LYS A 100 9.44 7.66 12.14
CA LYS A 100 8.57 8.78 12.57
C LYS A 100 8.08 9.66 11.41
N GLY A 101 7.96 9.09 10.22
CA GLY A 101 7.58 9.81 9.00
C GLY A 101 8.68 10.72 8.44
N GLU A 102 9.91 10.64 8.96
CA GLU A 102 11.05 11.43 8.52
C GLU A 102 11.83 10.74 7.40
N GLY A 103 12.55 11.55 6.61
CA GLY A 103 13.43 11.08 5.54
C GLY A 103 12.73 10.91 4.18
N GLN A 104 13.55 10.93 3.12
CA GLN A 104 13.07 10.95 1.74
C GLN A 104 12.17 9.76 1.41
N VAL A 105 12.46 8.56 1.92
CA VAL A 105 11.66 7.35 1.68
C VAL A 105 10.21 7.50 2.13
N CYS A 106 9.97 8.17 3.27
CA CYS A 106 8.62 8.40 3.79
C CYS A 106 7.80 9.32 2.88
N GLU A 107 8.43 10.26 2.17
CA GLU A 107 7.73 11.15 1.23
C GLU A 107 7.29 10.43 -0.06
N LEU A 108 7.75 9.20 -0.29
CA LEU A 108 7.48 8.42 -1.51
C LEU A 108 6.46 7.30 -1.29
N ILE A 109 6.42 6.73 -0.07
CA ILE A 109 5.56 5.59 0.24
C ILE A 109 4.09 5.98 0.11
N HIS A 110 3.41 5.30 -0.81
CA HIS A 110 1.99 5.49 -1.11
C HIS A 110 1.12 5.29 0.14
N PRO A 111 0.07 6.09 0.32
CA PRO A 111 -0.88 5.89 1.42
C PRO A 111 -1.71 4.60 1.20
N PRO A 112 -2.18 3.97 2.27
CA PRO A 112 -3.18 2.93 2.16
C PRO A 112 -4.50 3.53 1.65
N ILE A 113 -4.94 3.12 0.47
CA ILE A 113 -6.22 3.56 -0.09
C ILE A 113 -7.35 2.68 0.43
N ASP A 114 -8.41 3.29 0.95
CA ASP A 114 -9.65 2.63 1.29
C ASP A 114 -10.89 3.50 1.03
N SER A 115 -12.08 2.96 1.32
CA SER A 115 -13.32 3.65 1.10
C SER A 115 -13.56 4.82 2.06
N ILE A 116 -12.97 4.83 3.26
CA ILE A 116 -13.12 5.94 4.20
C ILE A 116 -12.31 7.12 3.69
N LEU A 117 -11.05 6.90 3.32
CA LEU A 117 -10.18 7.93 2.74
C LEU A 117 -10.82 8.58 1.51
N LEU A 118 -11.23 7.76 0.53
CA LEU A 118 -11.82 8.25 -0.72
C LEU A 118 -13.13 9.01 -0.49
N LYS A 119 -13.99 8.54 0.42
CA LYS A 119 -15.25 9.23 0.77
C LYS A 119 -14.99 10.55 1.47
N THR A 120 -14.00 10.63 2.36
CA THR A 120 -13.67 11.89 3.04
C THR A 120 -13.08 12.90 2.06
N ILE A 121 -12.15 12.47 1.19
CA ILE A 121 -11.63 13.32 0.12
C ILE A 121 -12.78 13.83 -0.77
N TYR A 122 -13.71 12.97 -1.18
CA TYR A 122 -14.91 13.41 -1.92
C TYR A 122 -15.73 14.45 -1.14
N LYS A 123 -15.98 14.22 0.16
CA LYS A 123 -16.77 15.15 0.98
C LYS A 123 -16.13 16.53 1.09
N GLU A 124 -14.81 16.58 1.26
CA GLU A 124 -14.04 17.81 1.45
C GLU A 124 -13.79 18.57 0.14
N THR A 125 -13.55 17.84 -0.95
CA THR A 125 -13.20 18.46 -2.26
C THR A 125 -14.38 18.60 -3.22
N LYS A 126 -15.48 17.85 -3.00
CA LYS A 126 -16.61 17.67 -3.93
C LYS A 126 -16.23 17.14 -5.32
N ASP A 127 -15.02 16.60 -5.46
CA ASP A 127 -14.53 16.07 -6.73
C ASP A 127 -15.14 14.70 -7.03
N SER A 128 -16.02 14.65 -8.04
CA SER A 128 -16.77 13.46 -8.42
C SER A 128 -15.89 12.29 -8.83
N PHE A 129 -14.61 12.51 -9.16
CA PHE A 129 -13.67 11.43 -9.47
C PHE A 129 -13.62 10.39 -8.35
N TYR A 130 -13.69 10.80 -7.08
CA TYR A 130 -13.54 9.90 -5.93
C TYR A 130 -14.85 9.21 -5.50
N LYS A 131 -16.01 9.71 -5.96
CA LYS A 131 -17.33 9.35 -5.43
C LYS A 131 -17.61 7.84 -5.51
N ASP A 132 -17.31 7.26 -6.66
CA ASP A 132 -17.67 5.87 -6.99
C ASP A 132 -16.46 4.94 -7.09
N VAL A 133 -15.28 5.41 -6.67
CA VAL A 133 -14.05 4.61 -6.71
C VAL A 133 -14.12 3.51 -5.66
N LYS A 134 -14.23 2.27 -6.13
CA LYS A 134 -14.13 1.07 -5.29
C LYS A 134 -12.70 0.57 -5.30
N TRP A 135 -11.93 0.91 -4.26
CA TRP A 135 -10.52 0.55 -4.15
C TRP A 135 -10.26 -0.97 -4.30
N THR A 136 -11.19 -1.82 -3.85
CA THR A 136 -11.09 -3.29 -3.98
C THR A 136 -11.25 -3.79 -5.41
N GLU A 137 -11.74 -2.96 -6.34
CA GLU A 137 -11.98 -3.31 -7.74
C GLU A 137 -10.96 -2.66 -8.69
N LEU A 138 -10.06 -1.80 -8.19
CA LEU A 138 -9.03 -1.14 -8.99
C LEU A 138 -8.08 -2.14 -9.63
N ASP A 139 -8.04 -2.17 -10.95
CA ASP A 139 -6.96 -2.77 -11.74
C ASP A 139 -5.74 -1.83 -11.79
N PHE A 140 -4.73 -2.24 -12.56
CA PHE A 140 -3.49 -1.49 -12.72
C PHE A 140 -3.75 -0.06 -13.23
N ASP A 141 -4.46 0.07 -14.35
CA ASP A 141 -4.67 1.37 -15.01
C ASP A 141 -5.50 2.31 -14.13
N ASN A 142 -6.59 1.81 -13.53
CA ASN A 142 -7.46 2.62 -12.69
C ASN A 142 -6.77 3.03 -11.39
N TYR A 143 -5.90 2.19 -10.83
CA TYR A 143 -5.08 2.59 -9.68
C TYR A 143 -4.14 3.75 -10.06
N TRP A 144 -3.42 3.66 -11.18
CA TRP A 144 -2.48 4.72 -11.59
C TRP A 144 -3.16 5.99 -12.07
N LYS A 145 -4.39 5.90 -12.62
CA LYS A 145 -5.26 7.07 -12.84
C LYS A 145 -5.61 7.75 -11.51
N LEU A 146 -6.00 6.98 -10.48
CA LEU A 146 -6.25 7.51 -9.14
C LEU A 146 -5.00 8.17 -8.53
N VAL A 147 -3.83 7.53 -8.64
CA VAL A 147 -2.55 8.13 -8.17
C VAL A 147 -2.29 9.46 -8.87
N SER A 148 -2.41 9.51 -10.20
CA SER A 148 -2.16 10.72 -10.97
C SER A 148 -3.13 11.84 -10.59
N HIS A 149 -4.40 11.50 -10.40
CA HIS A 149 -5.43 12.46 -9.98
C HIS A 149 -5.16 13.01 -8.57
N LEU A 150 -4.80 12.15 -7.62
CA LEU A 150 -4.41 12.56 -6.26
C LEU A 150 -3.15 13.44 -6.24
N ARG A 151 -2.12 13.07 -7.01
CA ARG A 151 -0.89 13.89 -7.16
C ARG A 151 -1.20 15.27 -7.72
N SER A 152 -2.03 15.33 -8.75
CA SER A 152 -2.46 16.60 -9.35
C SER A 152 -3.24 17.46 -8.35
N LYS A 153 -4.11 16.84 -7.56
CA LYS A 153 -4.98 17.56 -6.61
C LYS A 153 -4.25 18.07 -5.37
N PHE A 154 -3.34 17.28 -4.81
CA PHE A 154 -2.69 17.57 -3.51
C PHE A 154 -1.21 17.95 -3.63
N GLY A 155 -0.60 17.80 -4.80
CA GLY A 155 0.83 18.01 -5.03
C GLY A 155 1.72 16.84 -4.58
N PHE A 156 1.15 15.82 -3.93
CA PHE A 156 1.85 14.64 -3.45
C PHE A 156 0.94 13.41 -3.44
N PHE A 157 1.54 12.23 -3.31
CA PHE A 157 0.83 10.97 -3.07
C PHE A 157 1.65 10.07 -2.14
N ASN A 158 1.56 10.37 -0.84
CA ASN A 158 2.26 9.63 0.21
C ASN A 158 1.36 9.46 1.45
N TRP A 159 1.88 8.79 2.48
CA TRP A 159 1.14 8.46 3.71
C TRP A 159 0.48 9.66 4.40
N LYS A 160 0.93 10.90 4.16
CA LYS A 160 0.30 12.10 4.74
C LYS A 160 -1.13 12.31 4.27
N LEU A 161 -1.55 11.72 3.13
CA LEU A 161 -2.95 11.73 2.70
C LEU A 161 -3.89 11.08 3.73
N GLU A 162 -3.37 10.27 4.64
CA GLU A 162 -4.13 9.74 5.76
C GLU A 162 -4.64 10.83 6.74
N SER A 163 -4.23 12.10 6.62
CA SER A 163 -4.90 13.21 7.32
C SER A 163 -6.39 13.35 6.95
N HIS A 164 -6.79 12.80 5.80
CA HIS A 164 -8.18 12.70 5.37
C HIS A 164 -8.86 11.41 5.84
N TRP A 165 -8.14 10.51 6.53
CA TRP A 165 -8.69 9.26 7.07
C TRP A 165 -9.37 9.48 8.42
N LYS A 166 -10.42 10.30 8.42
CA LYS A 166 -11.23 10.59 9.59
C LYS A 166 -12.26 9.46 9.75
N ALA A 167 -12.05 8.58 10.74
CA ALA A 167 -13.09 7.65 11.16
C ALA A 167 -14.30 8.48 11.58
N GLY A 168 -15.44 8.23 10.92
CA GLY A 168 -16.71 8.87 11.27
C GLY A 168 -17.29 8.28 12.53
#